data_AF-A0A940VVR0-F1
#
_entry.id   AF-A0A940VVR0-F1
#
_cell.length_a   1.000
_cell.length_b   1.000
_cell.length_c   1.000
_cell.angle_alpha   90.00
_cell.angle_beta   90.00
_cell.angle_gamma   90.00
#
_symmetry.space_group_name_H-M   'P 1'
#
loop_
_entity.id
_entity.type
_entity.pdbx_description
1 polymer ?
#
loop_
_entity_poly.entity_id
_entity_poly.type
_entity_poly.pdbx_seq_one_letter_code
_entity_poly.pdbx_strand_id
1 'polypeptide(L)'
;MITILFDDGDALVGDAAANMLQFAGTKYCVIGLNDLDEYYRSWQKVIACNAQRIFPAHGNPFSVEKLRENIGKNKKQNIVMMHL
;
A
#
# COMPACT_ATOMS: atom_id res chain seq x y z
N MET A 1 -5.98 7.64 -4.43
CA MET A 1 -4.78 7.02 -5.04
C MET A 1 -5.01 6.93 -6.54
N ILE A 2 -4.04 7.36 -7.34
CA ILE A 2 -4.00 7.08 -8.79
C ILE A 2 -2.93 6.00 -8.98
N THR A 3 -3.25 4.97 -9.77
CA THR A 3 -2.35 3.85 -10.06
C THR A 3 -2.27 3.66 -11.56
N ILE A 4 -1.06 3.46 -12.07
CA ILE A 4 -0.83 3.03 -13.45
C ILE A 4 -0.56 1.53 -13.39
N LEU A 5 -1.46 0.74 -13.97
CA LEU A 5 -1.35 -0.71 -14.05
C LEU A 5 -0.97 -1.09 -15.49
N PHE A 6 0.07 -1.89 -15.63
CA PHE A 6 0.55 -2.43 -16.89
C PHE A 6 -0.08 -3.80 -17.16
N ASP A 7 -0.09 -4.21 -18.43
CA ASP A 7 -0.71 -5.48 -18.87
C ASP A 7 -0.03 -6.73 -18.27
N ASP A 8 1.24 -6.61 -17.87
CA ASP A 8 2.00 -7.67 -17.19
C ASP A 8 1.70 -7.76 -15.68
N GLY A 9 0.87 -6.87 -15.15
CA GLY A 9 0.51 -6.79 -13.74
C GLY A 9 1.46 -5.95 -12.88
N ASP A 10 2.44 -5.26 -13.47
CA ASP A 10 3.20 -4.25 -12.73
C ASP A 10 2.33 -3.02 -12.43
N ALA A 11 2.40 -2.52 -11.20
CA ALA A 11 1.60 -1.37 -10.75
C ALA A 11 2.48 -0.27 -10.15
N LEU A 12 2.48 0.90 -10.78
CA LEU A 12 3.08 2.12 -10.24
C LEU A 12 2.03 2.85 -9.38
N VAL A 13 2.33 3.02 -8.09
CA VAL A 13 1.35 3.48 -7.09
C VAL A 13 1.76 4.75 -6.35
N GLY A 14 2.95 5.28 -6.65
CA GLY A 14 3.49 6.48 -6.00
C GLY A 14 3.59 6.34 -4.48
N ASP A 15 3.31 7.43 -3.78
CA ASP A 15 3.41 7.52 -2.30
C ASP A 15 2.35 6.70 -1.57
N ALA A 16 1.45 6.01 -2.26
CA ALA A 16 0.42 5.16 -1.65
C ALA A 16 0.97 3.81 -1.14
N ALA A 17 2.19 3.43 -1.48
CA ALA A 17 2.86 2.24 -0.96
C ALA A 17 4.21 2.59 -0.35
N ALA A 18 4.59 1.84 0.68
CA ALA A 18 5.89 1.96 1.31
C ALA A 18 6.42 0.57 1.67
N ASN A 19 7.52 0.15 1.06
CA ASN A 19 8.30 -1.01 1.50
C ASN A 19 9.53 -0.55 2.30
N MET A 20 9.27 0.19 3.37
CA MET A 20 10.30 0.72 4.27
C MET A 20 9.86 0.60 5.73
N LEU A 21 10.83 0.69 6.64
CA LEU A 21 10.59 0.67 8.09
C LEU A 21 9.78 -0.55 8.56
N GLN A 22 9.94 -1.72 7.90
CA GLN A 22 9.18 -2.93 8.26
C GLN A 22 9.41 -3.36 9.73
N PHE A 23 10.59 -3.06 10.29
CA PHE A 23 10.91 -3.30 11.71
C PHE A 23 10.01 -2.50 12.66
N ALA A 24 9.42 -1.40 12.22
CA ALA A 24 8.47 -0.59 12.98
C ALA A 24 7.01 -1.05 12.79
N GLY A 25 6.78 -2.19 12.13
CA GLY A 25 5.45 -2.76 11.96
C GLY A 25 4.59 -2.05 10.90
N THR A 26 5.21 -1.36 9.94
CA THR A 26 4.49 -0.65 8.86
C THR A 26 3.68 -1.60 7.98
N LYS A 27 4.12 -2.85 7.78
CA LYS A 27 3.39 -3.90 7.04
C LYS A 27 2.95 -3.43 5.65
N TYR A 28 3.88 -2.83 4.93
CA TYR A 28 3.65 -2.24 3.59
C TYR A 28 2.64 -1.06 3.56
N CYS A 29 2.20 -0.56 4.73
CA CYS A 29 1.36 0.62 4.87
C CYS A 29 2.23 1.88 4.93
N VAL A 30 1.71 2.96 4.36
CA VAL A 30 2.30 4.30 4.48
C VAL A 30 2.08 4.87 5.89
N ILE A 31 2.93 5.81 6.30
CA ILE A 31 2.89 6.43 7.64
C ILE A 31 2.14 7.78 7.66
N GLY A 32 2.04 8.45 6.52
CA GLY A 32 1.23 9.66 6.34
C GLY A 32 -0.03 9.34 5.55
N LEU A 33 -1.20 9.39 6.19
CA LEU A 33 -2.48 9.08 5.55
C LEU A 33 -3.64 9.83 6.23
N ASN A 34 -4.59 10.29 5.42
CA ASN A 34 -5.75 11.05 5.90
C ASN A 34 -6.95 10.13 6.19
N ASP A 35 -7.13 9.08 5.38
CA ASP A 35 -8.23 8.13 5.54
C ASP A 35 -7.75 6.69 5.28
N LEU A 36 -7.67 5.92 6.37
CA LEU A 36 -7.22 4.53 6.34
C LEU A 36 -8.24 3.59 5.69
N ASP A 37 -9.52 3.88 5.79
CA ASP A 37 -10.57 3.01 5.22
C ASP A 37 -10.60 3.20 3.70
N GLU A 38 -10.51 4.46 3.23
CA GLU A 38 -10.38 4.74 1.80
C GLU A 38 -9.09 4.20 1.20
N TYR A 39 -8.01 4.25 1.97
CA TYR A 39 -6.72 3.67 1.60
C TYR A 39 -6.85 2.16 1.33
N TYR A 40 -7.44 1.40 2.26
CA TYR A 40 -7.63 -0.04 2.05
C TYR A 40 -8.63 -0.35 0.93
N ARG A 41 -9.72 0.43 0.80
CA ARG A 41 -10.65 0.28 -0.33
C ARG A 41 -9.95 0.50 -1.67
N SER A 42 -9.03 1.45 -1.75
CA SER A 42 -8.22 1.70 -2.94
C SER A 42 -7.32 0.52 -3.28
N TRP A 43 -6.69 -0.09 -2.27
CA TRP A 43 -5.87 -1.29 -2.48
C TRP A 43 -6.66 -2.50 -2.94
N GLN A 44 -7.86 -2.71 -2.41
CA GLN A 44 -8.74 -3.78 -2.86
C GLN A 44 -9.04 -3.68 -4.37
N LYS A 45 -9.19 -2.46 -4.91
CA LYS A 45 -9.38 -2.25 -6.35
C LYS A 45 -8.14 -2.65 -7.17
N VAL A 46 -6.95 -2.23 -6.75
CA VAL A 46 -5.68 -2.60 -7.43
C VAL A 46 -5.49 -4.12 -7.45
N ILE A 47 -5.76 -4.77 -6.32
CA ILE A 47 -5.70 -6.22 -6.16
C ILE A 47 -6.72 -6.91 -7.09
N ALA A 48 -7.93 -6.38 -7.20
CA ALA A 48 -8.97 -6.92 -8.08
C ALA A 48 -8.67 -6.73 -9.57
N CYS A 49 -7.87 -5.72 -9.93
CA CYS A 49 -7.40 -5.47 -11.29
C CYS A 49 -6.20 -6.35 -11.71
N ASN A 50 -5.91 -7.43 -10.98
CA ASN A 50 -4.83 -8.37 -11.30
C ASN A 50 -3.41 -7.77 -11.27
N ALA A 51 -3.17 -6.76 -10.42
CA ALA A 51 -1.81 -6.34 -10.09
C ALA A 51 -1.04 -7.50 -9.46
N GLN A 52 0.21 -7.69 -9.87
CA GLN A 52 1.11 -8.76 -9.42
C GLN A 52 2.31 -8.23 -8.64
N ARG A 53 2.86 -7.08 -9.06
CA ARG A 53 4.02 -6.44 -8.45
C ARG A 53 3.80 -4.95 -8.29
N ILE A 54 4.12 -4.44 -7.10
CA ILE A 54 3.87 -3.07 -6.68
C ILE A 54 5.19 -2.31 -6.65
N PHE A 55 5.22 -1.16 -7.29
CA PHE A 55 6.34 -0.23 -7.31
C PHE A 55 6.01 1.00 -6.46
N PRO A 56 6.46 1.01 -5.18
CA PRO A 56 6.23 2.14 -4.28
C PRO A 56 7.17 3.31 -4.63
N ALA A 57 6.80 4.53 -4.23
CA ALA A 57 7.74 5.64 -4.18
C ALA A 57 8.80 5.47 -3.07
N HIS A 58 8.49 4.67 -2.03
CA HIS A 58 9.37 4.47 -0.90
C HIS A 58 9.73 2.99 -0.69
N GLY A 59 11.02 2.66 -0.86
CA GLY A 59 11.55 1.31 -0.69
C GLY A 59 11.54 0.47 -1.97
N ASN A 60 11.81 -0.84 -1.83
CA ASN A 60 11.94 -1.74 -2.98
C ASN A 60 10.57 -2.24 -3.49
N PRO A 61 10.44 -2.55 -4.79
CA PRO A 61 9.25 -3.24 -5.32
C PRO A 61 8.95 -4.54 -4.57
N PHE A 62 7.67 -4.91 -4.52
CA PHE A 62 7.22 -6.08 -3.77
C PHE A 62 6.00 -6.75 -4.42
N SER A 63 5.77 -8.03 -4.12
CA SER A 63 4.63 -8.77 -4.65
C SER A 63 3.31 -8.28 -4.04
N VAL A 64 2.24 -8.27 -4.85
CA VAL A 64 0.86 -7.99 -4.40
C VAL A 64 0.44 -8.87 -3.22
N GLU A 65 1.00 -10.07 -3.08
CA GLU A 65 0.70 -10.99 -1.97
C GLU A 65 1.03 -10.37 -0.61
N LYS A 66 2.04 -9.50 -0.54
CA LYS A 66 2.34 -8.74 0.67
C LYS A 66 1.25 -7.76 1.05
N LEU A 67 0.53 -7.19 0.08
CA LEU A 67 -0.67 -6.41 0.37
C LEU A 67 -1.80 -7.31 0.84
N ARG A 68 -2.08 -8.42 0.15
CA ARG A 68 -3.15 -9.37 0.55
C ARG A 68 -2.95 -9.87 1.98
N GLU A 69 -1.71 -10.20 2.33
CA GLU A 69 -1.34 -10.64 3.67
C GLU A 69 -1.54 -9.55 4.74
N ASN A 70 -1.44 -8.26 4.40
CA ASN A 70 -1.33 -7.18 5.40
C ASN A 70 -2.44 -6.14 5.38
N ILE A 71 -3.25 -6.09 4.33
CA ILE A 71 -4.33 -5.13 4.18
C ILE A 71 -5.28 -5.21 5.38
N GLY A 72 -5.58 -4.05 5.98
CA GLY A 72 -6.44 -3.99 7.16
C GLY A 72 -5.77 -4.41 8.48
N LYS A 73 -4.51 -4.87 8.52
CA LYS A 73 -3.84 -5.25 9.78
C LYS A 73 -3.45 -4.07 10.64
N ASN A 74 -3.15 -2.92 10.04
CA ASN A 74 -2.97 -1.68 10.81
C ASN A 74 -4.35 -1.04 11.00
N LYS A 75 -4.64 -0.62 12.22
CA LYS A 75 -5.92 -0.05 12.63
C LYS A 75 -5.71 1.39 13.08
N LYS A 76 -6.74 2.24 12.95
CA LYS A 76 -6.69 3.66 13.34
C LYS A 76 -6.17 3.85 14.77
N GLN A 77 -6.47 2.93 15.69
CA GLN A 77 -6.03 2.98 17.09
C GLN A 77 -4.53 2.72 17.28
N ASN A 78 -3.88 2.09 16.30
CA ASN A 78 -2.50 1.58 16.39
C ASN A 78 -1.54 2.32 15.43
N ILE A 79 -2.00 3.38 14.77
CA ILE A 79 -1.21 4.20 13.86
C ILE A 79 -1.22 5.63 14.37
N VAL A 80 -0.02 6.21 14.51
CA VAL A 80 0.12 7.66 14.64
C VAL A 80 -0.01 8.24 13.25
N MET A 81 -1.18 8.80 12.91
CA MET A 81 -1.40 9.43 11.61
C MET A 81 -0.75 10.80 11.59
N MET A 82 0.27 10.97 10.75
CA MET A 82 0.82 12.29 10.46
C MET A 82 -0.06 12.96 9.41
N HIS A 83 -0.70 14.07 9.77
CA HIS A 83 -1.41 14.90 8.80
C HIS A 83 -0.37 15.74 8.05
N LEU A 84 -0.31 15.54 6.73
CA LEU A 84 0.52 16.31 5.79
C LEU A 84 -0.31 17.41 5.13
#